data_AF-A0A4Y8D550-F1
#
_entry.id   AF-A0A4Y8D550-F1
#
_cell.length_a   1.000
_cell.length_b   1.000
_cell.length_c   1.000
_cell.angle_alpha   90.00
_cell.angle_beta   90.00
_cell.angle_gamma   90.00
#
_symmetry.space_group_name_H-M   'P 1'
#
loop_
_entity.id
_entity.type
_entity.pdbx_description
1 polymer ?
#
loop_
_entity_poly.entity_id
_entity_poly.type
_entity_poly.pdbx_seq_one_letter_code
_entity_poly.pdbx_strand_id
1 'polypeptide(L)'
;MQFSKLLVFSAGSITVGLADQLMVPTPWYVQKISIGNIRHGTGGFWSFNLIDTPTPAPQGLNVTCSYNSPTTYVFALDGAPVDAPCSGDPNVTFSLYSDGDHFTFNITHLYGNCGTEDSPTPCNDNGTWKFSRDDVRGQEFDVQNNFGQAGSFFRDSISMYPVRAIPSEKCEFC
;
A
#
# COMPACT_ATOMS: atom_id res chain seq x y z
N MET A 1 -53.33 54.47 -3.69
CA MET A 1 -53.15 53.54 -4.83
C MET A 1 -51.80 53.90 -5.45
N GLN A 2 -50.78 53.07 -5.66
CA GLN A 2 -50.60 51.63 -5.63
C GLN A 2 -49.08 51.42 -5.85
N PHE A 3 -48.41 50.79 -4.89
CA PHE A 3 -47.21 49.92 -4.97
C PHE A 3 -45.88 50.37 -5.62
N SER A 4 -44.89 50.48 -4.73
CA SER A 4 -43.44 50.32 -4.95
C SER A 4 -43.11 48.97 -5.62
N LYS A 5 -42.21 48.98 -6.60
CA LYS A 5 -41.52 47.76 -7.07
C LYS A 5 -40.10 47.74 -6.55
N LEU A 6 -39.92 47.01 -5.46
CA LEU A 6 -38.63 46.57 -4.93
C LEU A 6 -38.07 45.52 -5.92
N LEU A 7 -36.97 45.81 -6.60
CA LEU A 7 -36.23 44.80 -7.36
C LEU A 7 -35.36 44.02 -6.38
N VAL A 8 -35.86 42.86 -5.97
CA VAL A 8 -35.10 41.84 -5.23
C VAL A 8 -34.12 41.21 -6.21
N PHE A 9 -32.83 41.52 -6.06
CA PHE A 9 -31.78 40.72 -6.68
C PHE A 9 -31.66 39.44 -5.86
N SER A 10 -32.25 38.36 -6.39
CA SER A 10 -32.08 37.01 -5.90
C SER A 10 -30.59 36.67 -5.90
N ALA A 11 -30.05 36.37 -4.73
CA ALA A 11 -28.74 35.78 -4.55
C ALA A 11 -28.68 34.50 -5.39
N GLY A 12 -27.96 34.56 -6.51
CA GLY A 12 -27.55 33.37 -7.22
C GLY A 12 -26.69 32.56 -6.28
N SER A 13 -27.26 31.47 -5.76
CA SER A 13 -26.53 30.40 -5.11
C SER A 13 -25.37 29.99 -6.01
N ILE A 14 -24.16 30.40 -5.64
CA ILE A 14 -22.94 29.81 -6.18
C ILE A 14 -22.96 28.39 -5.63
N THR A 15 -23.41 27.45 -6.45
CA THR A 15 -23.10 26.05 -6.23
C THR A 15 -21.59 25.98 -6.37
N VAL A 16 -20.88 26.07 -5.25
CA VAL A 16 -19.49 25.69 -5.17
C VAL A 16 -19.52 24.22 -5.57
N GLY A 17 -19.13 23.93 -6.82
CA GLY A 17 -18.88 22.57 -7.22
C GLY A 17 -17.95 21.97 -6.18
N LEU A 18 -18.26 20.76 -5.71
CA LEU A 18 -17.34 19.96 -4.91
C LEU A 18 -15.98 20.06 -5.58
N ALA A 19 -15.06 20.83 -5.00
CA ALA A 19 -13.68 20.81 -5.40
C ALA A 19 -13.26 19.35 -5.21
N ASP A 20 -12.88 18.67 -6.29
CA ASP A 20 -12.21 17.39 -6.17
C ASP A 20 -11.05 17.62 -5.20
N GLN A 21 -11.16 17.05 -4.00
CA GLN A 21 -10.13 17.18 -2.99
C GLN A 21 -8.84 16.66 -3.61
N LEU A 22 -7.89 17.57 -3.87
CA LEU A 22 -6.61 17.24 -4.46
C LEU A 22 -5.90 16.27 -3.52
N MET A 23 -5.95 15.00 -3.92
CA MET A 23 -5.33 13.88 -3.27
C MET A 23 -3.81 13.99 -3.40
N VAL A 24 -3.09 13.91 -2.28
CA VAL A 24 -1.62 14.07 -2.27
C VAL A 24 -0.95 12.73 -2.49
N PRO A 25 -0.09 12.56 -3.51
CA PRO A 25 0.71 11.35 -3.65
C PRO A 25 1.78 11.31 -2.56
N THR A 26 1.98 10.14 -1.96
CA THR A 26 3.08 9.90 -1.01
C THR A 26 3.96 8.78 -1.50
N PRO A 27 4.94 9.09 -2.38
CA PRO A 27 5.69 8.06 -3.05
C PRO A 27 6.55 7.26 -2.06
N TRP A 28 6.47 5.94 -2.17
CA TRP A 28 7.23 4.99 -1.37
C TRP A 28 8.23 4.24 -2.24
N TYR A 29 9.40 3.99 -1.68
CA TYR A 29 10.43 3.20 -2.33
C TYR A 29 10.61 1.89 -1.57
N VAL A 30 10.28 0.80 -2.25
CA VAL A 30 10.46 -0.55 -1.71
C VAL A 30 11.72 -1.12 -2.31
N GLN A 31 12.64 -1.58 -1.47
CA GLN A 31 13.96 -2.04 -1.86
C GLN A 31 14.24 -3.46 -1.39
N LYS A 32 15.16 -4.14 -2.09
CA LYS A 32 15.71 -5.45 -1.72
C LYS A 32 14.60 -6.48 -1.45
N ILE A 33 13.61 -6.52 -2.34
CA ILE A 33 12.49 -7.45 -2.22
C ILE A 33 13.03 -8.85 -2.45
N SER A 34 12.94 -9.68 -1.43
CA SER A 34 13.41 -11.06 -1.45
C SER A 34 12.31 -11.99 -0.98
N ILE A 35 12.09 -13.04 -1.76
CA ILE A 35 11.15 -14.11 -1.47
C ILE A 35 11.90 -15.41 -1.65
N GLY A 36 11.75 -16.37 -0.77
CA GLY A 36 12.32 -17.69 -1.00
C GLY A 36 11.80 -18.79 -0.10
N ASN A 37 12.09 -20.02 -0.49
CA ASN A 37 11.82 -21.21 0.32
C ASN A 37 12.99 -21.50 1.27
N ILE A 38 12.66 -21.93 2.49
CA ILE A 38 13.68 -22.23 3.52
C ILE A 38 14.16 -23.70 3.40
N ARG A 39 13.28 -24.66 3.06
CA ARG A 39 13.65 -26.08 3.04
C ARG A 39 12.86 -26.91 2.03
N HIS A 40 13.44 -27.26 0.88
CA HIS A 40 12.93 -28.28 -0.07
C HIS A 40 11.38 -28.32 -0.23
N GLY A 41 10.75 -27.16 -0.42
CA GLY A 41 9.31 -26.99 -0.57
C GLY A 41 8.57 -26.64 0.72
N THR A 42 9.16 -26.89 1.89
CA THR A 42 8.59 -26.53 3.19
C THR A 42 9.20 -25.23 3.75
N GLY A 43 8.30 -24.31 4.08
CA GLY A 43 8.56 -23.02 4.67
C GLY A 43 9.18 -22.02 3.72
N GLY A 44 9.04 -20.73 4.05
CA GLY A 44 9.57 -19.64 3.25
C GLY A 44 9.67 -18.34 4.02
N PHE A 45 10.28 -17.36 3.36
CA PHE A 45 10.48 -16.03 3.89
C PHE A 45 10.16 -14.95 2.86
N TRP A 46 9.72 -13.81 3.38
CA TRP A 46 9.65 -12.52 2.70
C TRP A 46 10.54 -11.53 3.44
N SER A 47 11.24 -10.68 2.70
CA SER A 47 11.92 -9.53 3.26
C SER A 47 11.99 -8.39 2.25
N PHE A 48 11.79 -7.17 2.72
CA PHE A 48 12.05 -5.94 1.96
C PHE A 48 12.26 -4.77 2.92
N ASN A 49 12.83 -3.69 2.39
CA ASN A 49 12.90 -2.40 3.07
C ASN A 49 11.89 -1.45 2.46
N LEU A 50 11.18 -0.72 3.29
CA LEU A 50 10.30 0.37 2.88
C LEU A 50 10.89 1.68 3.37
N ILE A 51 11.17 2.57 2.44
CA ILE A 51 11.59 3.93 2.76
C ILE A 51 10.66 4.93 2.07
N ASP A 52 10.48 6.09 2.71
CA ASP A 52 9.94 7.24 2.00
C ASP A 52 10.83 7.59 0.82
N THR A 53 10.22 7.89 -0.33
CA THR A 53 10.98 8.63 -1.35
C THR A 53 11.17 10.07 -0.89
N PRO A 54 12.15 10.80 -1.43
CA PRO A 54 12.27 12.24 -1.19
C PRO A 54 10.95 12.95 -1.58
N THR A 55 10.19 13.39 -0.57
CA THR A 55 8.93 14.12 -0.73
C THR A 55 8.95 15.33 0.21
N PRO A 56 8.27 16.44 -0.13
CA PRO A 56 8.11 17.59 0.78
C PRO A 56 7.46 17.22 2.12
N ALA A 57 6.66 16.15 2.15
CA ALA A 57 5.92 15.67 3.32
C ALA A 57 6.33 14.22 3.69
N PRO A 58 7.54 13.97 4.21
CA PRO A 58 7.97 12.62 4.56
C PRO A 58 7.12 12.08 5.70
N GLN A 59 6.73 10.80 5.61
CA GLN A 59 5.96 10.11 6.64
C GLN A 59 6.85 9.50 7.73
N GLY A 60 8.17 9.55 7.56
CA GLY A 60 9.14 8.90 8.43
C GLY A 60 9.28 7.40 8.17
N LEU A 61 8.84 6.91 7.00
CA LEU A 61 8.96 5.50 6.65
C LEU A 61 10.44 5.15 6.42
N ASN A 62 10.96 4.29 7.31
CA ASN A 62 12.23 3.62 7.17
C ASN A 62 12.17 2.32 7.98
N VAL A 63 11.48 1.33 7.43
CA VAL A 63 11.16 0.08 8.12
C VAL A 63 11.63 -1.12 7.33
N THR A 64 11.94 -2.20 8.05
CA THR A 64 12.24 -3.49 7.43
C THR A 64 11.04 -4.40 7.66
N CYS A 65 10.48 -4.94 6.58
CA CYS A 65 9.35 -5.83 6.64
C CYS A 65 9.85 -7.25 6.37
N SER A 66 9.54 -8.17 7.27
CA SER A 66 9.93 -9.56 7.11
C SER A 66 8.85 -10.48 7.64
N TYR A 67 8.61 -11.57 6.92
CA TYR A 67 7.67 -12.60 7.33
C TYR A 67 8.27 -13.98 7.07
N ASN A 68 8.01 -14.92 7.96
CA ASN A 68 8.44 -16.30 7.84
C ASN A 68 7.26 -17.22 8.14
N SER A 69 7.01 -18.17 7.25
CA SER A 69 6.13 -19.29 7.53
C SER A 69 6.95 -20.58 7.48
N PRO A 70 7.13 -21.30 8.59
CA PRO A 70 8.04 -22.45 8.63
C PRO A 70 7.44 -23.76 8.09
N THR A 71 6.12 -23.84 7.89
CA THR A 71 5.40 -25.11 7.63
C THR A 71 4.70 -25.18 6.28
N THR A 72 4.78 -24.15 5.45
CA THR A 72 4.00 -24.02 4.22
C THR A 72 4.67 -24.71 3.04
N TYR A 73 3.92 -25.49 2.27
CA TYR A 73 4.47 -26.37 1.20
C TYR A 73 4.59 -25.69 -0.18
N VAL A 74 3.79 -24.64 -0.42
CA VAL A 74 3.92 -23.79 -1.60
C VAL A 74 3.82 -22.35 -1.11
N PHE A 75 4.97 -21.79 -0.71
CA PHE A 75 5.01 -20.57 0.10
C PHE A 75 4.36 -19.35 -0.56
N ALA A 76 4.45 -19.22 -1.89
CA ALA A 76 3.78 -18.14 -2.60
C ALA A 76 2.23 -18.20 -2.51
N LEU A 77 1.64 -19.37 -2.26
CA LEU A 77 0.18 -19.58 -2.30
C LEU A 77 -0.43 -19.84 -0.91
N ASP A 78 0.20 -20.67 -0.10
CA ASP A 78 -0.38 -21.16 1.17
C ASP A 78 0.18 -20.44 2.41
N GLY A 79 1.30 -19.74 2.25
CA GLY A 79 2.02 -19.05 3.33
C GLY A 79 2.14 -17.55 3.15
N ALA A 80 1.23 -16.97 2.38
CA ALA A 80 1.12 -15.55 2.15
C ALA A 80 1.08 -14.75 3.47
N PRO A 81 1.89 -13.69 3.64
CA PRO A 81 1.66 -12.73 4.71
C PRO A 81 0.31 -12.04 4.48
N VAL A 82 -0.51 -11.97 5.53
CA VAL A 82 -1.76 -11.20 5.57
C VAL A 82 -1.64 -10.22 6.73
N ASP A 83 -1.60 -8.94 6.38
CA ASP A 83 -1.43 -7.79 7.28
C ASP A 83 -0.30 -7.99 8.29
N ALA A 84 0.80 -8.58 7.83
CA ALA A 84 1.96 -8.84 8.65
C ALA A 84 2.64 -7.50 8.99
N PRO A 85 2.94 -7.21 10.27
CA PRO A 85 3.57 -5.95 10.65
C PRO A 85 5.03 -5.91 10.22
N CYS A 86 5.51 -4.71 9.88
CA CYS A 86 6.92 -4.46 9.66
C CYS A 86 7.66 -4.26 10.99
N SER A 87 8.94 -4.64 11.00
CA SER A 87 9.82 -4.35 12.13
C SER A 87 10.19 -2.87 12.15
N GLY A 88 10.10 -2.24 13.32
CA GLY A 88 10.32 -0.81 13.51
C GLY A 88 9.03 0.01 13.58
N ASP A 89 7.97 -0.41 12.89
CA ASP A 89 6.65 0.25 12.97
C ASP A 89 5.50 -0.76 12.78
N PRO A 90 4.72 -1.08 13.83
CA PRO A 90 3.58 -1.99 13.72
C PRO A 90 2.39 -1.38 12.96
N ASN A 91 2.38 -0.07 12.71
CA ASN A 91 1.34 0.58 11.91
C ASN A 91 1.58 0.47 10.41
N VAL A 92 2.76 -0.04 10.01
CA VAL A 92 3.03 -0.45 8.65
C VAL A 92 2.83 -1.95 8.56
N THR A 93 1.83 -2.37 7.79
CA THR A 93 1.58 -3.78 7.51
C THR A 93 1.73 -4.08 6.04
N PHE A 94 1.96 -5.34 5.71
CA PHE A 94 2.02 -5.79 4.34
C PHE A 94 1.31 -7.12 4.14
N SER A 95 0.77 -7.26 2.95
CA SER A 95 0.07 -8.45 2.48
C SER A 95 0.63 -8.83 1.12
N LEU A 96 0.77 -10.13 0.86
CA LEU A 96 0.94 -10.60 -0.50
C LEU A 96 0.19 -11.90 -0.71
N TYR A 97 -0.71 -11.87 -1.69
CA TYR A 97 -1.55 -13.00 -2.01
C TYR A 97 -1.62 -13.18 -3.53
N SER A 98 -1.85 -14.42 -3.95
CA SER A 98 -2.18 -14.71 -5.34
C SER A 98 -3.57 -14.17 -5.65
N ASP A 99 -3.69 -13.43 -6.75
CA ASP A 99 -4.95 -12.92 -7.27
C ASP A 99 -5.04 -13.29 -8.75
N GLY A 100 -5.71 -14.41 -9.04
CA GLY A 100 -5.84 -14.93 -10.41
C GLY A 100 -4.49 -15.20 -11.08
N ASP A 101 -4.16 -14.39 -12.09
CA ASP A 101 -2.97 -14.50 -12.95
C ASP A 101 -1.74 -13.74 -12.42
N HIS A 102 -1.85 -13.07 -11.28
CA HIS A 102 -0.77 -12.27 -10.68
C HIS A 102 -0.67 -12.47 -9.16
N PHE A 103 0.36 -11.87 -8.58
CA PHE A 103 0.48 -11.67 -7.14
C PHE A 103 0.27 -10.21 -6.82
N THR A 104 -0.61 -9.94 -5.86
CA THR A 104 -0.88 -8.60 -5.37
C THR A 104 -0.06 -8.39 -4.11
N PHE A 105 0.87 -7.44 -4.17
CA PHE A 105 1.64 -6.93 -3.04
C PHE A 105 0.98 -5.65 -2.54
N ASN A 106 0.55 -5.64 -1.28
CA ASN A 106 -0.07 -4.48 -0.66
C ASN A 106 0.73 -4.08 0.58
N ILE A 107 0.93 -2.78 0.75
CA ILE A 107 1.50 -2.16 1.95
C ILE A 107 0.48 -1.15 2.46
N THR A 108 0.19 -1.22 3.75
CA THR A 108 -0.75 -0.34 4.45
C THR A 108 0.03 0.44 5.49
N HIS A 109 -0.16 1.76 5.55
CA HIS A 109 0.37 2.58 6.63
C HIS A 109 -0.77 3.31 7.34
N LEU A 110 -0.91 3.04 8.65
CA LEU A 110 -1.89 3.69 9.51
C LEU A 110 -1.25 4.80 10.32
N TYR A 111 -1.86 5.99 10.36
CA TYR A 111 -1.32 7.12 11.12
C TYR A 111 -2.43 8.11 11.50
N GLY A 112 -2.16 8.93 12.52
CA GLY A 112 -3.04 10.04 12.90
C GLY A 112 -4.51 9.64 13.14
N ASN A 113 -5.40 10.61 12.97
CA ASN A 113 -6.85 10.42 13.01
C ASN A 113 -7.48 11.14 11.80
N CYS A 114 -8.11 10.38 10.92
CA CYS A 114 -8.89 10.86 9.78
C CYS A 114 -10.41 10.82 10.06
N GLY A 115 -10.82 10.28 11.21
CA GLY A 115 -12.19 10.26 11.68
C GLY A 115 -12.60 11.57 12.35
N THR A 116 -13.68 11.52 13.12
CA THR A 116 -14.11 12.62 13.97
C THR A 116 -13.57 12.44 15.40
N GLU A 117 -13.70 13.47 16.25
CA GLU A 117 -13.38 13.31 17.68
C GLU A 117 -14.27 12.24 18.35
N ASP A 118 -15.55 12.18 17.97
CA ASP A 118 -16.52 11.22 18.50
C ASP A 118 -16.36 9.80 17.90
N SER A 119 -15.71 9.69 16.75
CA SER A 119 -15.47 8.42 16.06
C SER A 119 -14.09 8.45 15.39
N PRO A 120 -13.02 8.25 16.19
CA PRO A 120 -11.66 8.28 15.67
C PRO A 120 -11.43 7.08 14.75
N THR A 121 -10.89 7.34 13.56
CA THR A 121 -10.46 6.32 12.61
C THR A 121 -9.06 6.68 12.11
N PRO A 122 -8.11 5.74 12.09
CA PRO A 122 -6.77 6.03 11.60
C PRO A 122 -6.82 6.43 10.13
N CYS A 123 -5.99 7.39 9.74
CA CYS A 123 -5.70 7.61 8.33
C CYS A 123 -5.02 6.37 7.77
N ASN A 124 -5.31 6.05 6.51
CA ASN A 124 -4.86 4.82 5.86
C ASN A 124 -4.34 5.12 4.45
N ASP A 125 -3.03 5.00 4.27
CA ASP A 125 -2.41 5.06 2.95
C ASP A 125 -2.13 3.63 2.47
N ASN A 126 -2.50 3.29 1.24
CA ASN A 126 -2.31 1.96 0.66
C ASN A 126 -1.49 2.01 -0.63
N GLY A 127 -0.36 1.30 -0.62
CA GLY A 127 0.50 1.10 -1.79
C GLY A 127 0.31 -0.32 -2.32
N THR A 128 -0.13 -0.44 -3.57
CA THR A 128 -0.32 -1.75 -4.21
C THR A 128 0.61 -1.89 -5.42
N TRP A 129 1.20 -3.07 -5.55
CA TRP A 129 1.99 -3.47 -6.72
C TRP A 129 1.59 -4.86 -7.19
N LYS A 130 1.65 -5.10 -8.49
CA LYS A 130 1.35 -6.40 -9.08
C LYS A 130 2.63 -7.01 -9.64
N PHE A 131 2.94 -8.22 -9.20
CA PHE A 131 3.95 -9.06 -9.82
C PHE A 131 3.25 -10.06 -10.71
N SER A 132 3.77 -10.31 -11.92
CA SER A 132 3.24 -11.41 -12.71
C SER A 132 3.47 -12.74 -11.98
N ARG A 133 2.64 -13.74 -12.28
CA ARG A 133 2.86 -15.09 -11.74
C ARG A 133 4.26 -15.60 -12.08
N ASP A 134 4.75 -15.29 -13.28
CA ASP A 134 6.07 -15.72 -13.76
C ASP A 134 7.21 -14.95 -13.07
N ASP A 135 7.00 -13.69 -12.69
CA ASP A 135 7.99 -12.96 -11.89
C ASP A 135 8.22 -13.69 -10.57
N VAL A 136 7.14 -14.06 -9.88
CA VAL A 136 7.23 -14.67 -8.56
C VAL A 136 7.57 -16.14 -8.63
N ARG A 137 7.00 -16.91 -9.56
CA ARG A 137 7.18 -18.37 -9.64
C ARG A 137 8.25 -18.81 -10.64
N GLY A 138 8.84 -17.92 -11.43
CA GLY A 138 9.61 -18.32 -12.60
C GLY A 138 8.71 -18.80 -13.74
N GLN A 139 9.30 -19.06 -14.91
CA GLN A 139 8.56 -19.62 -16.05
C GLN A 139 8.08 -21.04 -15.72
N GLU A 140 6.83 -21.38 -16.05
CA GLU A 140 6.17 -22.64 -15.66
C GLU A 140 6.95 -23.94 -16.00
N PHE A 141 7.92 -23.89 -16.92
CA PHE A 141 8.78 -25.01 -17.30
C PHE A 141 10.04 -25.19 -16.44
N ASP A 142 10.33 -24.26 -15.52
CA ASP A 142 11.43 -24.39 -14.57
C ASP A 142 10.97 -25.18 -13.34
N VAL A 143 11.01 -26.51 -13.47
CA VAL A 143 10.68 -27.47 -12.41
C VAL A 143 11.52 -27.30 -11.13
N GLN A 144 12.61 -26.51 -11.17
CA GLN A 144 13.45 -26.22 -10.01
C GLN A 144 13.17 -24.87 -9.34
N ASN A 145 12.53 -23.90 -10.02
CA ASN A 145 12.32 -22.53 -9.52
C ASN A 145 10.85 -22.18 -9.23
N ASN A 146 9.91 -23.08 -9.50
CA ASN A 146 8.46 -22.91 -9.33
C ASN A 146 7.93 -22.79 -7.88
N PHE A 147 8.80 -22.47 -6.91
CA PHE A 147 8.51 -22.48 -5.47
C PHE A 147 8.00 -23.85 -4.95
N GLY A 148 8.14 -24.92 -5.73
CA GLY A 148 7.67 -26.28 -5.41
C GLY A 148 8.70 -27.17 -4.69
N GLN A 149 10.00 -26.91 -4.85
CA GLN A 149 11.08 -27.59 -4.09
C GLN A 149 12.14 -26.60 -3.63
N ALA A 150 12.70 -25.81 -4.54
CA ALA A 150 13.51 -24.65 -4.22
C ALA A 150 12.99 -23.50 -5.08
N GLY A 151 13.31 -22.27 -4.71
CA GLY A 151 12.84 -21.10 -5.44
C GLY A 151 13.15 -19.85 -4.66
N SER A 152 13.65 -18.84 -5.36
CA SER A 152 13.78 -17.50 -4.80
C SER A 152 13.55 -16.45 -5.87
N PHE A 153 12.85 -15.40 -5.49
CA PHE A 153 12.67 -14.21 -6.29
C PHE A 153 13.39 -13.06 -5.61
N PHE A 154 14.11 -12.29 -6.40
CA PHE A 154 14.72 -11.05 -5.95
C PHE A 154 14.40 -9.93 -6.92
N ARG A 155 14.05 -8.78 -6.35
CA ARG A 155 13.89 -7.54 -7.10
C ARG A 155 14.54 -6.40 -6.33
N ASP A 156 15.42 -5.67 -7.04
CA ASP A 156 16.17 -4.56 -6.45
C ASP A 156 15.26 -3.50 -5.85
N SER A 157 14.26 -3.05 -6.61
CA SER A 157 13.31 -2.06 -6.13
C SER A 157 12.02 -1.94 -6.94
N ILE A 158 11.03 -1.29 -6.34
CA ILE A 158 9.83 -0.73 -6.98
C ILE A 158 9.53 0.63 -6.34
N SER A 159 8.89 1.51 -7.11
CA SER A 159 8.30 2.75 -6.61
C SER A 159 6.79 2.59 -6.57
N MET A 160 6.21 2.83 -5.41
CA MET A 160 4.75 2.89 -5.24
C MET A 160 4.33 4.34 -5.06
N TYR A 161 3.13 4.67 -5.50
CA TYR A 161 2.56 6.02 -5.40
C TYR A 161 1.20 5.95 -4.71
N PRO A 162 1.15 5.53 -3.44
CA PRO A 162 -0.09 5.58 -2.69
C PRO A 162 -0.56 7.02 -2.56
N VAL A 163 -1.86 7.14 -2.33
CA VAL A 163 -2.52 8.41 -2.15
C VAL A 163 -2.84 8.60 -0.67
N ARG A 164 -2.58 9.81 -0.18
CA ARG A 164 -2.90 10.18 1.20
C ARG A 164 -4.39 10.10 1.47
N ALA A 165 -4.74 9.51 2.62
CA ALA A 165 -6.10 9.60 3.15
C ALA A 165 -6.51 11.03 3.52
N ILE A 166 -5.55 11.91 3.84
CA ILE A 166 -5.79 13.33 4.11
C ILE A 166 -5.71 14.18 2.84
N PRO A 167 -6.69 15.08 2.59
CA PRO A 167 -6.61 16.06 1.51
C PRO A 167 -5.42 17.00 1.68
N SER A 168 -4.89 17.51 0.56
CA SER A 168 -3.82 18.52 0.53
C SER A 168 -4.06 19.72 1.45
N GLU A 169 -5.31 20.19 1.54
CA GLU A 169 -5.70 21.36 2.35
C GLU A 169 -5.51 21.18 3.87
N LYS A 170 -5.47 19.93 4.36
CA LYS A 170 -5.27 19.60 5.79
C LYS A 170 -3.85 19.15 6.10
N CYS A 171 -3.00 19.07 5.09
CA CYS A 171 -1.61 18.68 5.24
C CYS A 171 -0.78 19.94 5.41
N GLU A 172 -0.52 20.37 6.66
CA GLU A 172 0.26 21.59 6.96
C GLU A 172 1.70 21.58 6.40
N PHE A 173 2.16 20.43 5.89
CA PHE A 173 3.51 20.26 5.34
C PHE A 173 3.55 19.55 3.97
N CYS A 174 2.44 19.54 3.24
CA CYS A 174 2.42 19.26 1.81
C CYS A 174 2.75 20.56 1.04
#